data_AF-A0A7C6IPT8-F1
#
_entry.id   AF-A0A7C6IPT8-F1
#
_cell.length_a   1.000
_cell.length_b   1.000
_cell.length_c   1.000
_cell.angle_alpha   90.00
_cell.angle_beta   90.00
_cell.angle_gamma   90.00
#
_symmetry.space_group_name_H-M   'P 1'
#
loop_
_entity.id
_entity.type
_entity.pdbx_description
1 polymer ?
#
loop_
_entity_poly.entity_id
_entity_poly.type
_entity_poly.pdbx_seq_one_letter_code
_entity_poly.pdbx_strand_id
1 'polypeptide(L)'
;MNFKSAFYLRRGTWLIWKAVKTIARFSDEWIERVKSSFDIVDVIGQRVELKQSGRNFLGLCPFHDEKTASFSVNQEKQFYHC
;
A
#
# COMPACT_ATOMS: atom_id res chain seq x y z
N MET A 1 4.17 18.06 -3.03
CA MET A 1 4.11 17.18 -4.21
C MET A 1 3.41 15.88 -3.83
N ASN A 2 2.18 15.71 -4.30
CA ASN A 2 1.34 14.55 -4.04
C ASN A 2 1.80 13.37 -4.91
N PHE A 3 1.98 12.19 -4.31
CA PHE A 3 2.49 10.97 -4.96
C PHE A 3 1.58 10.38 -6.07
N LYS A 4 0.52 11.08 -6.48
CA LYS A 4 -0.40 10.67 -7.55
C LYS A 4 0.17 10.85 -8.96
N SER A 5 1.33 11.47 -9.13
CA SER A 5 1.82 11.91 -10.45
C SER A 5 3.02 11.15 -11.02
N ALA A 6 3.68 10.26 -10.28
CA ALA A 6 4.87 9.57 -10.78
C ALA A 6 4.59 8.35 -11.68
N PHE A 7 3.37 7.80 -11.67
CA PHE A 7 3.03 6.61 -12.47
C PHE A 7 2.38 6.96 -13.84
N TYR A 8 2.10 8.24 -14.08
CA TYR A 8 1.30 8.70 -15.24
C TYR A 8 2.10 9.01 -16.52
N LEU A 9 3.40 8.68 -16.57
CA LEU A 9 4.29 9.08 -17.68
C LEU A 9 4.78 7.95 -18.59
N ARG A 10 4.30 6.70 -18.45
CA ARG A 10 4.47 5.68 -19.50
C ARG A 10 3.25 5.66 -20.41
N ARG A 11 3.37 6.25 -21.60
CA ARG A 11 2.32 6.38 -22.63
C ARG A 11 1.65 5.07 -23.11
N GLY A 12 2.03 3.89 -22.59
CA GLY A 12 1.47 2.58 -22.96
C GLY A 12 0.65 1.86 -21.87
N THR A 13 0.64 2.33 -20.62
CA THR A 13 -0.03 1.62 -19.50
C THR A 13 -1.48 2.02 -19.28
N TRP A 14 -1.96 3.06 -19.98
CA TRP A 14 -3.29 3.63 -19.73
C TRP A 14 -4.45 2.69 -20.08
N LEU A 15 -4.28 1.84 -21.11
CA LEU A 15 -5.31 0.89 -21.55
C LEU A 15 -5.43 -0.32 -20.61
N ILE A 16 -4.31 -0.81 -20.07
CA ILE A 16 -4.29 -1.94 -19.12
C ILE A 16 -4.93 -1.51 -17.80
N TRP A 17 -4.63 -0.30 -17.32
CA TRP A 17 -5.19 0.19 -16.07
C TRP A 17 -6.70 0.45 -16.18
N LYS A 18 -7.18 0.92 -17.34
CA LYS A 18 -8.62 0.95 -17.63
C LYS A 18 -9.24 -0.44 -17.61
N ALA A 19 -8.64 -1.43 -18.28
CA ALA A 19 -9.16 -2.79 -18.32
C ALA A 19 -9.22 -3.44 -16.92
N VAL A 20 -8.19 -3.27 -16.08
CA VAL A 20 -8.18 -3.76 -14.69
C VAL A 20 -9.28 -3.11 -13.85
N LYS A 21 -9.51 -1.80 -14.04
CA LYS A 21 -10.61 -1.10 -13.37
C LYS A 21 -11.98 -1.58 -13.85
N THR A 22 -12.10 -1.95 -15.13
CA THR A 22 -13.32 -2.54 -15.72
C THR A 22 -13.56 -4.00 -15.27
N ILE A 23 -12.53 -4.74 -14.85
CA ILE A 23 -12.64 -6.13 -14.36
C ILE A 23 -13.11 -6.18 -12.89
N ALA A 24 -12.97 -5.09 -12.13
CA ALA A 24 -13.48 -5.02 -10.77
C ALA A 24 -15.02 -5.11 -10.78
N ARG A 25 -15.57 -6.22 -10.28
CA ARG A 25 -17.02 -6.46 -10.18
C ARG A 25 -17.75 -5.52 -9.20
N PHE A 26 -17.04 -4.60 -8.57
CA PHE A 26 -17.51 -3.73 -7.51
C PHE A 26 -17.36 -2.26 -7.92
N SER A 27 -18.28 -1.41 -7.46
CA SER A 27 -18.19 0.03 -7.71
C SER A 27 -16.96 0.64 -7.03
N ASP A 28 -16.42 1.72 -7.62
CA ASP A 28 -15.31 2.48 -7.02
C ASP A 28 -15.66 2.92 -5.60
N GLU A 29 -16.89 3.35 -5.35
CA GLU A 29 -17.35 3.74 -4.01
C GLU A 29 -17.28 2.59 -3.01
N TRP A 30 -17.68 1.38 -3.44
CA TRP A 30 -17.59 0.20 -2.59
C TRP A 30 -16.14 -0.16 -2.29
N ILE A 31 -15.24 -0.08 -3.28
CA ILE A 31 -13.80 -0.32 -3.11
C ILE A 31 -13.20 0.67 -2.11
N GLU A 32 -13.52 1.96 -2.24
CA GLU A 32 -13.01 2.99 -1.32
C GLU A 32 -13.58 2.82 0.08
N ARG A 33 -14.86 2.42 0.22
CA ARG A 33 -15.46 2.08 1.52
C ARG A 33 -14.75 0.93 2.21
N VAL A 34 -14.41 -0.12 1.47
CA VAL A 34 -13.65 -1.25 2.03
C VAL A 34 -12.26 -0.78 2.46
N LYS A 35 -11.54 -0.04 1.61
CA LYS A 35 -10.21 0.48 1.97
C LYS A 35 -10.23 1.38 3.20
N SER A 36 -11.26 2.22 3.35
CA SER A 36 -11.38 3.12 4.51
C SER A 36 -11.85 2.42 5.79
N SER A 37 -12.29 1.16 5.71
CA SER A 37 -12.75 0.40 6.87
C SER A 37 -11.62 -0.25 7.67
N PHE A 38 -10.39 -0.22 7.16
CA PHE A 38 -9.23 -0.87 7.80
C PHE A 38 -8.05 0.09 7.89
N ASP A 39 -7.25 -0.06 8.95
CA ASP A 39 -5.93 0.55 9.05
C ASP A 39 -4.86 -0.44 8.57
N ILE A 40 -3.98 0.01 7.67
CA ILE A 40 -2.86 -0.77 7.17
C ILE A 40 -1.94 -1.30 8.27
N VAL A 41 -1.75 -0.56 9.36
CA VAL A 41 -0.88 -0.98 10.49
C VAL A 41 -1.49 -2.20 11.18
N ASP A 42 -2.79 -2.21 11.40
CA ASP A 42 -3.50 -3.32 12.03
C ASP A 42 -3.48 -4.57 11.15
N VAL A 43 -3.68 -4.41 9.84
CA VAL A 43 -3.68 -5.52 8.88
C VAL A 43 -2.30 -6.16 8.77
N ILE A 44 -1.24 -5.36 8.67
CA ILE A 44 0.13 -5.87 8.56
C ILE A 44 0.62 -6.43 9.90
N GLY A 45 0.27 -5.78 11.01
CA GLY A 45 0.67 -6.15 12.37
C GLY A 45 0.25 -7.58 12.76
N GLN A 46 -0.76 -8.14 12.08
CA GLN A 46 -1.14 -9.56 12.24
C GLN A 46 -0.07 -10.55 11.80
N ARG A 47 0.87 -10.12 10.94
CA ARG A 47 1.92 -11.00 10.37
C ARG A 47 3.34 -10.53 10.63
N VAL A 48 3.55 -9.22 10.81
CA VAL A 48 4.87 -8.63 10.99
C VAL A 48 4.88 -7.88 12.31
N GLU A 49 5.88 -8.14 13.16
CA GLU A 49 6.09 -7.33 14.35
C GLU A 49 6.57 -5.93 13.92
N LEU A 50 5.75 -4.92 14.23
CA LEU A 50 5.98 -3.54 13.85
C LEU A 50 6.35 -2.71 15.08
N LYS A 51 7.42 -1.91 14.97
CA LYS A 51 7.87 -0.96 16.00
C LYS A 51 7.75 0.46 15.48
N GLN A 52 7.15 1.35 16.28
CA GLN A 52 6.99 2.75 15.90
C GLN A 52 8.36 3.45 15.81
N SER A 53 8.62 4.12 14.70
CA SER A 53 9.82 4.91 14.44
C SER A 53 9.44 6.23 13.77
N GLY A 54 9.39 7.29 14.58
CA GLY A 54 8.88 8.58 14.16
C GLY A 54 7.42 8.50 13.70
N ARG A 55 7.18 8.80 12.42
CA ARG A 55 5.83 8.77 11.81
C ARG A 55 5.47 7.45 11.14
N ASN A 56 6.42 6.52 11.07
CA ASN A 56 6.25 5.23 10.41
C ASN A 56 6.36 4.09 11.44
N PHE A 57 6.06 2.89 11.00
CA PHE A 57 6.32 1.65 11.72
C PHE A 57 7.32 0.83 10.94
N LEU A 58 8.31 0.25 11.63
CA LEU A 58 9.37 -0.55 11.02
C LEU A 58 9.28 -2.01 11.47
N GLY A 59 9.63 -2.93 10.58
CA GLY A 59 9.70 -4.36 10.85
C GLY A 59 10.61 -5.09 9.86
N LEU A 60 10.72 -6.41 10.01
CA LEU A 60 11.39 -7.27 9.04
C LEU A 60 10.49 -7.48 7.82
N CYS A 61 11.05 -7.40 6.62
CA CYS A 61 10.29 -7.59 5.39
C CYS A 61 9.86 -9.06 5.25
N PRO A 62 8.55 -9.37 5.13
CA PRO A 62 8.07 -10.75 5.00
C PRO A 62 8.35 -11.36 3.61
N PHE A 63 8.86 -10.57 2.67
CA PHE A 63 9.11 -10.97 1.28
C PHE A 63 10.58 -11.31 0.99
N HIS A 64 11.50 -10.88 1.86
CA HIS A 64 12.93 -11.10 1.71
C HIS A 64 13.50 -11.66 3.02
N ASP A 65 14.38 -12.66 2.93
CA ASP A 65 15.07 -13.20 4.11
C ASP A 65 16.22 -12.27 4.50
N GLU A 66 15.92 -11.34 5.41
CA GLU A 66 16.84 -10.30 5.87
C GLU A 66 16.91 -10.25 7.41
N LYS A 67 18.03 -9.72 7.92
CA LYS A 67 18.25 -9.55 9.38
C LYS A 67 18.05 -8.12 9.87
N THR A 68 17.89 -7.18 8.95
CA THR A 68 17.72 -5.75 9.20
C THR A 68 16.29 -5.36 8.90
N ALA A 69 15.69 -4.49 9.71
CA ALA A 69 14.34 -3.99 9.47
C ALA A 69 14.32 -3.05 8.26
N SER A 70 13.99 -3.56 7.07
CA SER A 70 13.83 -2.74 5.85
C SER A 70 12.37 -2.40 5.53
N PHE A 71 11.42 -3.04 6.22
CA PHE A 71 10.00 -2.87 5.96
C PHE A 71 9.43 -1.69 6.74
N SER A 72 8.92 -0.69 6.04
CA SER A 72 8.36 0.54 6.60
C SER A 72 6.89 0.71 6.22
N VAL A 73 6.03 0.92 7.22
CA VAL A 73 4.60 1.20 7.06
C VAL A 73 4.31 2.64 7.45
N ASN A 74 3.61 3.38 6.58
CA ASN A 74 3.13 4.71 6.87
C ASN A 74 1.62 4.67 7.10
N GLN A 75 1.22 4.88 8.35
CA GLN A 75 -0.19 4.85 8.77
C GLN A 75 -1.00 6.00 8.13
N GLU A 76 -0.47 7.23 8.13
CA GLU A 76 -1.20 8.39 7.62
C GLU A 76 -1.56 8.27 6.12
N LYS A 77 -0.61 7.78 5.32
CA LYS A 77 -0.76 7.61 3.87
C LYS A 77 -1.25 6.23 3.48
N GLN A 78 -1.49 5.34 4.45
CA GLN A 78 -2.00 3.98 4.24
C GLN A 78 -1.22 3.19 3.17
N PHE A 79 0.12 3.17 3.26
CA PHE A 79 0.98 2.37 2.36
C PHE A 79 2.19 1.80 3.10
N TYR A 80 2.83 0.79 2.52
CA TYR A 80 4.10 0.24 2.99
C TYR A 80 5.17 0.28 1.90
N HIS A 81 6.44 0.18 2.31
CA HIS A 81 7.59 0.06 1.44
C HIS A 81 8.63 -0.87 2.06
N CYS A 82 9.14 -1.78 1.23
CA CYS A 82 10.35 -2.55 1.33
C CYS A 82 10.92 -2.48 -0.10
#